data_AF-A0A0J1CNH4-F1
#
_entry.id   AF-A0A0J1CNH4-F1
#
_cell.length_a   1.000
_cell.length_b   1.000
_cell.length_c   1.000
_cell.angle_alpha   90.00
_cell.angle_beta   90.00
_cell.angle_gamma   90.00
#
_symmetry.space_group_name_H-M   'P 1'
#
loop_
_entity.id
_entity.type
_entity.pdbx_description
1 polymer ?
#
loop_
_entity_poly.entity_id
_entity_poly.type
_entity_poly.pdbx_seq_one_letter_code
_entity_poly.pdbx_strand_id
1 'polypeptide(L)'
;MKTSELEGTELDYWVARGLHDFIREIHFTDGGQTLAIRGNDRGRAWDGRFLPSTSWEAASVVLERACRLEMNDHGRGEAVCKATFGKTGAEVEGRGPSLRIALLRAFLLHAFGDTVDDEFPHRSQMLLGERAEPLGEQSAAASVEDAPMPDGRIGDIGSTARQ
;
A
#
# COMPACT_ATOMS: atom_id res chain seq x y z
N MET A 1 7.27 15.26 7.34
CA MET A 1 8.51 14.67 6.78
C MET A 1 8.75 15.19 5.38
N LYS A 2 10.00 15.31 4.92
CA LYS A 2 10.28 15.72 3.53
C LYS A 2 10.02 14.59 2.56
N THR A 3 9.33 14.87 1.45
CA THR A 3 9.06 13.86 0.41
C THR A 3 10.34 13.31 -0.22
N SER A 4 11.40 14.12 -0.29
CA SER A 4 12.73 13.74 -0.78
C SER A 4 13.48 12.76 0.12
N GLU A 5 13.08 12.61 1.38
CA GLU A 5 13.78 11.79 2.39
C GLU A 5 13.04 10.47 2.66
N LEU A 6 11.81 10.30 2.16
CA LEU A 6 11.01 9.08 2.35
C LEU A 6 11.66 7.87 1.65
N GLU A 7 11.62 6.73 2.34
CA GLU A 7 12.16 5.46 1.89
C GLU A 7 11.27 4.28 2.32
N GLY A 8 11.51 3.11 1.72
CA GLY A 8 10.84 1.86 2.07
C GLY A 8 9.31 1.97 2.13
N THR A 9 8.73 1.41 3.19
CA THR A 9 7.28 1.32 3.38
C THR A 9 6.61 2.68 3.58
N GLU A 10 7.32 3.67 4.12
CA GLU A 10 6.79 5.04 4.26
C GLU A 10 6.62 5.68 2.89
N LEU A 11 7.63 5.53 2.01
CA LEU A 11 7.52 5.96 0.61
C LEU A 11 6.37 5.25 -0.10
N ASP A 12 6.25 3.93 0.08
CA ASP A 12 5.18 3.13 -0.54
C ASP A 12 3.78 3.60 -0.11
N TYR A 13 3.63 3.93 1.17
CA TYR A 13 2.38 4.43 1.73
C TYR A 13 2.02 5.79 1.17
N TRP A 14 2.95 6.74 1.14
CA TRP A 14 2.68 8.07 0.62
C TRP A 14 2.40 8.03 -0.89
N VAL A 15 3.04 7.12 -1.63
CA VAL A 15 2.69 6.87 -3.04
C VAL A 15 1.26 6.35 -3.15
N ALA A 16 0.87 5.39 -2.31
CA ALA A 16 -0.50 4.89 -2.30
C ALA A 16 -1.52 5.99 -1.95
N ARG A 17 -1.20 6.85 -0.97
CA ARG A 17 -2.02 8.03 -0.62
C ARG A 17 -2.17 9.02 -1.77
N GLY A 18 -1.11 9.22 -2.56
CA GLY A 18 -1.15 10.11 -3.72
C GLY A 18 -2.04 9.58 -4.85
N LEU A 19 -2.22 8.26 -4.93
CA LEU A 19 -3.02 7.57 -5.94
C LEU A 19 -4.49 7.37 -5.52
N HIS A 20 -5.06 8.31 -4.77
CA HIS A 20 -6.41 8.21 -4.20
C HIS A 20 -7.55 8.20 -5.23
N ASP A 21 -7.27 8.53 -6.49
CA ASP A 21 -8.21 8.40 -7.61
C ASP A 21 -8.44 6.92 -7.98
N PHE A 22 -7.40 6.11 -7.82
CA PHE A 22 -7.34 4.68 -8.09
C PHE A 22 -7.57 3.83 -6.83
N ILE A 23 -6.87 4.17 -5.75
CA ILE A 23 -6.80 3.39 -4.52
C ILE A 23 -7.97 3.75 -3.61
N ARG A 24 -8.64 2.73 -3.08
CA ARG A 24 -9.78 2.86 -2.17
C ARG A 24 -9.45 2.39 -0.77
N GLU A 25 -8.62 1.37 -0.64
CA GLU A 25 -8.19 0.85 0.65
C GLU A 25 -6.67 0.63 0.64
N ILE A 26 -6.03 0.97 1.76
CA ILE A 26 -4.65 0.65 2.07
C ILE A 26 -4.65 -0.26 3.29
N HIS A 27 -4.04 -1.42 3.20
CA HIS A 27 -3.88 -2.38 4.27
C HIS A 27 -2.40 -2.56 4.60
N PHE A 28 -2.11 -2.51 5.89
CA PHE A 28 -0.79 -2.85 6.41
C PHE A 28 -0.72 -4.35 6.65
N THR A 29 0.29 -5.01 6.10
CA THR A 29 0.53 -6.44 6.25
C THR A 29 1.91 -6.69 6.85
N ASP A 30 2.15 -7.91 7.33
CA ASP A 30 3.45 -8.32 7.89
C ASP A 30 3.92 -7.38 9.02
N GLY A 31 3.07 -7.18 10.04
CA GLY A 31 3.38 -6.28 11.16
C GLY A 31 3.58 -4.81 10.77
N GLY A 32 3.03 -4.38 9.64
CA GLY A 32 3.16 -3.00 9.13
C GLY A 32 4.41 -2.75 8.30
N GLN A 33 5.17 -3.79 7.97
CA GLN A 33 6.35 -3.68 7.11
C GLN A 33 6.00 -3.65 5.62
N THR A 34 4.80 -4.09 5.25
CA THR A 34 4.38 -4.18 3.85
C THR A 34 2.98 -3.62 3.66
N LEU A 35 2.64 -3.29 2.41
CA LEU A 35 1.35 -2.75 2.04
C LEU A 35 0.66 -3.65 1.02
N ALA A 36 -0.65 -3.79 1.18
CA ALA A 36 -1.58 -4.23 0.15
C ALA A 36 -2.60 -3.13 -0.09
N ILE A 37 -3.09 -3.00 -1.32
CA ILE A 37 -4.09 -2.01 -1.69
C ILE A 37 -5.26 -2.68 -2.36
N ARG A 38 -6.43 -2.03 -2.28
CA ARG A 38 -7.58 -2.32 -3.13
C ARG A 38 -8.01 -1.08 -3.88
N GLY A 39 -8.35 -1.24 -5.15
CA GLY A 39 -8.71 -0.13 -6.01
C GLY A 39 -9.16 -0.55 -7.40
N ASN A 40 -9.33 0.45 -8.26
CA ASN A 40 -9.66 0.23 -9.66
C ASN A 40 -8.86 1.18 -10.56
N ASP A 41 -7.87 0.63 -11.28
CA ASP A 41 -7.03 1.42 -12.19
C ASP A 41 -7.59 1.33 -13.59
N ARG A 42 -8.16 2.43 -14.11
CA ARG A 42 -8.68 2.52 -15.48
C ARG A 42 -9.63 1.37 -15.87
N GLY A 43 -10.50 0.96 -14.94
CA GLY A 43 -11.46 -0.13 -15.13
C GLY A 43 -10.97 -1.51 -14.68
N ARG A 44 -9.69 -1.66 -14.32
CA ARG A 44 -9.12 -2.93 -13.84
C ARG A 44 -9.06 -2.94 -12.33
N ALA A 45 -9.68 -3.94 -11.71
CA ALA A 45 -9.56 -4.13 -10.27
C ALA A 45 -8.09 -4.41 -9.90
N TRP A 46 -7.65 -3.81 -8.81
CA TRP A 46 -6.40 -4.15 -8.14
C TRP A 46 -6.74 -4.62 -6.73
N ASP A 47 -6.26 -5.80 -6.36
CA ASP A 47 -6.28 -6.32 -5.00
C ASP A 47 -4.98 -7.08 -4.77
N GLY A 48 -4.10 -6.53 -3.94
CA GLY A 48 -2.83 -7.18 -3.63
C GLY A 48 -1.73 -6.25 -3.19
N ARG A 49 -0.52 -6.83 -3.07
CA ARG A 49 0.68 -6.15 -2.58
C ARG A 49 1.04 -4.94 -3.45
N PHE A 50 1.42 -3.85 -2.80
CA PHE A 50 1.83 -2.62 -3.46
C PHE A 50 3.09 -2.06 -2.80
N LEU A 51 4.24 -2.38 -3.40
CA LEU A 51 5.57 -1.98 -2.91
C LEU A 51 6.36 -1.27 -4.01
N PRO A 52 5.93 -0.08 -4.45
CA PRO A 52 6.56 0.61 -5.58
C PRO A 52 8.04 0.96 -5.34
N SER A 53 8.48 1.13 -4.09
CA SER A 53 9.89 1.38 -3.74
C SER A 53 10.81 0.22 -4.15
N THR A 54 10.30 -1.01 -4.15
CA THR A 54 11.07 -2.24 -4.44
C THR A 54 10.63 -2.97 -5.72
N SER A 55 9.43 -2.70 -6.23
CA SER A 55 8.86 -3.34 -7.43
C SER A 55 8.54 -2.36 -8.55
N TRP A 56 9.07 -2.62 -9.74
CA TRP A 56 8.71 -1.87 -10.95
C TRP A 56 7.29 -2.13 -11.42
N GLU A 57 6.73 -3.32 -11.15
CA GLU A 57 5.34 -3.62 -11.48
C GLU A 57 4.40 -2.66 -10.74
N ALA A 58 4.62 -2.46 -9.44
CA ALA A 58 3.86 -1.49 -8.65
C ALA A 58 4.19 -0.03 -9.03
N ALA A 59 5.46 0.30 -9.25
CA ALA A 59 5.87 1.66 -9.63
C ALA A 59 5.38 2.06 -11.03
N SER A 60 5.10 1.11 -11.91
CA SER A 60 4.57 1.36 -13.26
C SER A 60 3.22 2.09 -13.21
N VAL A 61 2.43 1.90 -12.15
CA VAL A 61 1.17 2.62 -11.93
C VAL A 61 1.39 4.13 -11.88
N VAL A 62 2.49 4.58 -11.27
CA VAL A 62 2.91 6.00 -11.25
C VAL A 62 3.48 6.41 -12.60
N LEU A 63 4.32 5.57 -13.20
CA LEU A 63 4.94 5.81 -14.51
C LEU A 63 3.89 6.13 -15.59
N GLU A 64 2.85 5.30 -15.67
CA GLU A 64 1.75 5.38 -16.64
C GLU A 64 0.86 6.63 -16.49
N ARG A 65 1.03 7.39 -15.41
CA ARG A 65 0.32 8.65 -15.14
C ARG A 65 1.11 9.89 -15.54
N ALA A 66 2.42 9.75 -15.81
CA ALA A 66 3.24 10.85 -16.28
C ALA A 66 2.84 11.23 -17.72
N CYS A 67 2.52 12.50 -17.94
CA CYS A 67 2.24 13.05 -19.26
C CYS A 67 3.53 13.41 -20.02
N ARG A 68 4.57 13.77 -19.27
CA ARG A 68 5.94 13.98 -19.75
C ARG A 68 6.89 13.38 -18.73
N LEU A 69 7.93 12.73 -19.20
CA LEU A 69 8.87 12.02 -18.34
C LEU A 69 10.29 12.06 -18.93
N GLU A 70 11.25 12.49 -18.14
CA GLU A 70 12.68 12.39 -18.42
C GLU A 70 13.38 11.79 -17.21
N MET A 71 14.15 10.75 -17.42
CA MET A 71 14.80 9.98 -16.37
C MET A 71 16.28 9.79 -16.71
N ASN A 72 17.15 10.24 -15.81
CA ASN A 72 18.60 10.21 -15.98
C ASN A 72 19.22 9.46 -14.79
N ASP A 73 20.03 8.45 -15.08
CA ASP A 73 20.88 7.79 -14.10
C ASP A 73 22.32 8.29 -14.29
N HIS A 74 22.87 8.97 -13.28
CA HIS A 74 24.21 9.53 -13.34
C HIS A 74 25.31 8.50 -13.01
N GLY A 75 24.96 7.25 -12.74
CA GLY A 75 25.89 6.14 -12.53
C GLY A 75 26.68 6.19 -11.21
N ARG A 76 26.23 7.00 -10.24
CA ARG A 76 26.88 7.20 -8.92
C ARG A 76 25.93 7.04 -7.74
N GLY A 77 24.88 6.24 -7.90
CA GLY A 77 23.82 6.11 -6.90
C GLY A 77 22.95 7.36 -6.79
N GLU A 78 22.90 8.16 -7.87
CA GLU A 78 21.99 9.30 -7.99
C GLU A 78 21.28 9.23 -9.34
N ALA A 79 19.96 9.16 -9.27
CA ALA A 79 19.04 9.23 -10.37
C ALA A 79 18.14 10.44 -10.21
N VAL A 80 17.80 11.07 -11.34
CA VAL A 80 16.91 12.22 -11.42
C VAL A 80 15.74 11.88 -12.34
N CYS A 81 14.54 12.24 -11.90
CA CYS A 81 13.31 12.10 -12.68
C CYS A 81 12.62 13.45 -12.75
N LYS A 82 12.52 14.01 -13.96
CA LYS A 82 11.66 15.17 -14.25
C LYS A 82 10.37 14.68 -14.86
N ALA A 83 9.24 15.07 -14.27
CA ALA A 83 7.95 14.61 -14.72
C ALA A 83 6.91 15.72 -14.67
N THR A 84 5.90 15.60 -15.53
CA THR A 84 4.64 16.33 -15.40
C THR A 84 3.53 15.31 -15.26
N PHE A 85 2.74 15.43 -14.19
CA PHE A 85 1.56 14.61 -13.95
C PHE A 85 0.30 15.45 -14.19
N GLY A 86 -0.67 14.86 -14.88
CA GLY A 86 -1.86 15.59 -15.35
C GLY A 86 -1.56 16.57 -16.50
N LYS A 87 -2.61 17.00 -17.22
CA LYS A 87 -2.47 17.84 -18.43
C LYS A 87 -1.99 19.26 -18.15
N THR A 88 -2.17 19.75 -16.93
CA THR A 88 -1.89 21.13 -16.51
C THR A 88 -0.92 21.20 -15.33
N GLY A 89 -0.29 20.08 -14.98
CA GLY A 89 0.65 20.02 -13.86
C GLY A 89 1.92 20.82 -14.11
N ALA A 90 2.52 21.33 -13.04
CA ALA A 90 3.88 21.84 -13.08
C ALA A 90 4.88 20.69 -13.30
N GLU A 91 6.03 21.02 -13.91
CA GLU A 91 7.16 20.08 -13.93
C GLU A 91 7.73 19.96 -12.52
N VAL A 92 7.94 18.72 -12.07
CA VAL A 92 8.53 18.37 -10.78
C VAL A 92 9.78 17.52 -10.99
N GLU A 93 10.76 17.67 -10.11
CA GLU A 93 12.02 16.92 -10.16
C GLU A 93 12.18 16.10 -8.88
N GLY A 94 12.14 14.78 -9.01
CA GLY A 94 12.48 13.83 -7.95
C GLY A 94 13.90 13.32 -8.09
N ARG A 95 14.55 13.06 -6.95
CA ARG A 95 15.90 12.49 -6.88
C ARG A 95 15.93 11.28 -5.97
N GLY A 96 16.75 10.29 -6.30
CA GLY A 96 16.91 9.11 -5.45
C GLY A 96 18.04 8.18 -5.87
N PRO A 97 18.26 7.10 -5.12
CA PRO A 97 19.33 6.14 -5.38
C PRO A 97 19.09 5.26 -6.62
N SER A 98 17.88 5.30 -7.20
CA SER A 98 17.55 4.63 -8.44
C SER A 98 16.48 5.40 -9.19
N LEU A 99 16.37 5.14 -10.49
CA LEU A 99 15.33 5.67 -11.36
C LEU A 99 13.91 5.51 -10.77
N ARG A 100 13.65 4.36 -10.14
CA ARG A 100 12.35 4.07 -9.50
C ARG A 100 12.09 5.02 -8.34
N ILE A 101 13.05 5.16 -7.42
CA ILE A 101 12.88 6.04 -6.25
C ILE A 101 12.77 7.51 -6.69
N ALA A 102 13.54 7.93 -7.70
CA ALA A 102 13.44 9.27 -8.27
C ALA A 102 12.03 9.55 -8.85
N LEU A 103 11.45 8.58 -9.58
CA LEU A 103 10.07 8.67 -10.09
C LEU A 103 9.04 8.82 -8.95
N LEU A 104 9.13 7.99 -7.92
CA LEU A 104 8.19 8.03 -6.80
C LEU A 104 8.26 9.35 -6.03
N ARG A 105 9.47 9.86 -5.80
CA ARG A 105 9.66 11.15 -5.12
C ARG A 105 9.18 12.33 -5.99
N ALA A 106 9.36 12.27 -7.32
CA ALA A 106 8.76 13.25 -8.23
C ALA A 106 7.24 13.24 -8.13
N PHE A 107 6.63 12.04 -8.08
CA PHE A 107 5.19 11.91 -7.89
C PHE A 107 4.70 12.46 -6.55
N LEU A 108 5.43 12.24 -5.45
CA LEU A 108 5.07 12.82 -4.15
C LEU A 108 5.16 14.33 -4.15
N LEU A 109 6.18 14.91 -4.80
CA LEU A 109 6.27 16.37 -4.97
C LEU A 109 5.07 16.93 -5.73
N HIS A 110 4.60 16.22 -6.75
CA HIS A 110 3.38 16.61 -7.46
C HIS A 110 2.13 16.50 -6.59
N ALA A 111 1.98 15.41 -5.84
CA ALA A 111 0.77 15.12 -5.08
C ALA A 111 0.64 15.91 -3.77
N PHE A 112 1.77 16.19 -3.11
CA PHE A 112 1.80 16.74 -1.74
C PHE A 112 2.72 17.97 -1.58
N GLY A 113 3.57 18.27 -2.58
CA GLY A 113 4.63 19.25 -2.43
C GLY A 113 5.84 18.69 -1.65
N ASP A 114 6.59 19.59 -1.00
CA ASP A 114 7.88 19.24 -0.38
C ASP A 114 7.74 18.39 0.89
N THR A 115 6.57 18.38 1.53
CA THR A 115 6.36 17.72 2.81
C THR A 115 5.04 16.98 2.88
N VAL A 116 5.06 15.89 3.64
CA VAL A 116 3.88 15.14 4.07
C VAL A 116 3.80 15.12 5.60
N ASP A 117 2.69 14.66 6.16
CA ASP A 117 2.54 14.52 7.61
C ASP A 117 3.59 13.59 8.22
N ASP A 118 3.93 13.83 9.49
CA ASP A 118 4.88 13.01 10.25
C ASP A 118 4.24 11.71 10.78
N GLU A 119 2.91 11.62 10.82
CA GLU A 119 2.22 10.41 11.30
C GLU A 119 2.21 9.33 10.22
N PHE A 120 2.96 8.25 10.45
CA PHE A 120 2.83 6.99 9.73
C PHE A 120 1.88 6.07 10.52
N PRO A 121 0.63 5.89 10.07
CA PRO A 121 -0.46 5.48 10.96
C PRO A 121 -0.47 3.99 11.33
N HIS A 122 0.35 3.16 10.66
CA HIS A 122 0.48 1.70 10.86
C HIS A 122 -0.84 0.91 10.98
N ARG A 123 -1.95 1.46 10.47
CA ARG A 123 -3.30 0.90 10.53
C ARG A 123 -3.97 1.03 9.17
N SER A 124 -4.83 0.08 8.83
CA SER A 124 -5.55 0.09 7.55
C SER A 124 -6.38 1.36 7.38
N GLN A 125 -6.49 1.84 6.15
CA GLN A 125 -7.18 3.07 5.80
C GLN A 125 -8.10 2.90 4.60
N MET A 126 -9.23 3.62 4.62
CA MET A 126 -10.05 3.88 3.44
C MET A 126 -9.71 5.27 2.89
N LEU A 127 -9.59 5.39 1.58
CA LEU A 127 -9.35 6.66 0.89
C LEU A 127 -10.66 7.23 0.32
N LEU A 128 -11.03 8.42 0.78
CA LEU A 128 -12.19 9.19 0.35
C LEU A 128 -11.71 10.45 -0.38
N GLY A 129 -11.23 10.24 -1.62
CA GLY A 129 -10.42 11.24 -2.30
C GLY A 129 -9.11 11.43 -1.53
N GLU A 130 -8.65 12.67 -1.39
CA GLU A 130 -7.38 12.98 -0.69
C GLU A 130 -7.39 12.63 0.81
N ARG A 131 -8.58 12.46 1.40
CA ARG A 131 -8.76 12.11 2.81
C ARG A 131 -8.56 10.61 3.04
N ALA A 132 -7.89 10.26 4.14
CA ALA A 132 -7.86 8.89 4.63
C ALA A 132 -8.52 8.78 5.99
N GLU A 133 -9.36 7.76 6.13
CA GLU A 133 -10.01 7.42 7.38
C GLU A 133 -9.55 6.04 7.83
N PRO A 134 -9.37 5.79 9.14
CA PRO A 134 -9.07 4.45 9.62
C PRO A 134 -10.16 3.50 9.16
N LEU A 135 -9.75 2.42 8.48
CA LEU A 135 -10.65 1.32 8.24
C LEU A 135 -10.79 0.61 9.58
N GLY A 136 -11.95 0.78 10.24
CA GLY A 136 -12.23 0.06 11.47
C GLY A 136 -11.95 -1.42 11.26
N GLU A 137 -11.30 -2.05 12.24
CA GLU A 137 -11.15 -3.50 12.23
C GLU A 137 -12.57 -4.08 12.21
N GLN A 138 -13.07 -4.45 11.03
CA GLN A 138 -14.01 -5.54 10.94
C GLN A 138 -13.22 -6.75 11.40
N SER A 139 -13.18 -6.88 12.72
CA SER A 139 -12.77 -8.09 13.40
C SER A 139 -13.39 -9.23 12.60
N ALA A 140 -12.55 -10.17 12.17
CA ALA A 140 -13.03 -11.44 11.64
C ALA A 140 -13.71 -12.23 12.78
N ALA A 141 -14.79 -11.67 13.32
CA ALA A 141 -15.86 -12.34 14.01
C ALA A 141 -16.99 -12.52 13.00
N ALA A 142 -16.65 -12.94 11.76
CA ALA A 142 -17.59 -13.67 10.94
C ALA A 142 -17.69 -15.06 11.54
N SER A 143 -18.64 -15.20 12.47
CA SER A 143 -19.41 -16.41 12.74
C SER A 143 -18.66 -17.73 12.59
N VAL A 144 -17.98 -18.18 13.65
CA VAL A 144 -18.00 -19.61 13.98
C VAL A 144 -19.39 -19.87 14.56
N GLU A 145 -20.40 -19.91 13.71
CA GLU A 145 -21.67 -20.54 14.07
C GLU A 145 -21.42 -22.05 14.10
N ASP A 146 -21.47 -22.57 15.32
CA ASP A 146 -21.70 -23.97 15.69
C ASP A 146 -20.60 -24.98 15.33
N ALA A 147 -19.52 -24.98 16.11
CA ALA A 147 -18.78 -26.22 16.36
C ALA A 147 -19.56 -27.02 17.42
N PRO A 148 -20.08 -28.23 17.12
CA PRO A 148 -20.83 -28.99 18.10
C PRO A 148 -19.90 -29.35 19.27
N MET A 149 -20.33 -28.99 20.49
CA MET A 149 -19.68 -29.43 21.72
C MET A 149 -19.61 -30.96 21.74
N PRO A 150 -18.44 -31.57 21.98
CA PRO A 150 -18.39 -32.98 22.32
C PRO A 150 -19.00 -33.12 23.70
N ASP A 151 -20.27 -33.52 23.75
CA ASP A 151 -21.00 -33.73 24.98
C ASP A 151 -20.32 -34.89 25.72
N GLY A 152 -19.57 -34.52 26.76
CA GLY A 152 -18.78 -35.43 27.59
C GLY A 152 -19.70 -36.38 28.36
N ARG A 153 -20.07 -37.49 27.73
CA ARG A 153 -20.55 -38.69 28.39
C ARG A 153 -19.63 -39.84 28.04
N ILE A 154 -18.58 -39.99 28.84
CA ILE A 154 -17.90 -41.27 29.00
C ILE A 154 -18.95 -42.24 29.56
N GLY A 155 -19.56 -43.02 28.67
CA GLY A 155 -20.44 -44.11 29.05
C GLY A 155 -19.61 -45.23 29.67
N ASP A 156 -20.09 -45.70 30.83
CA ASP A 156 -19.60 -46.87 31.55
C ASP A 156 -19.28 -48.04 30.61
N ILE A 157 -18.01 -48.43 30.54
CA ILE A 157 -17.63 -49.72 29.96
C ILE A 157 -17.97 -50.78 31.01
N GLY A 158 -19.24 -51.20 31.00
CA GLY A 158 -19.72 -52.32 31.77
C GLY A 158 -18.91 -53.57 31.43
N SER A 159 -18.07 -53.99 32.37
CA SER A 159 -17.50 -55.33 32.36
C SER A 159 -18.61 -56.33 32.66
N THR A 160 -18.90 -57.26 31.74
CA THR A 160 -19.58 -58.50 32.08
C THR A 160 -18.71 -59.68 31.68
N ALA A 161 -18.30 -60.43 32.70
CA ALA A 161 -17.64 -61.71 32.60
C ALA A 161 -18.65 -62.86 32.48
N ARG A 162 -18.17 -63.96 31.89
CA ARG A 162 -18.70 -65.35 31.87
C ARG A 162 -19.88 -65.61 30.92
N GLN A 163 -19.93 -66.73 30.20
CA GLN A 163 -19.46 -68.09 30.52
C GLN A 163 -18.68 -68.75 29.38
#